data_AF-A0A1S3DNH2-F1
#
_entry.id   AF-A0A1S3DNH2-F1
#
_cell.length_a   1.000
_cell.length_b   1.000
_cell.length_c   1.000
_cell.angle_alpha   90.00
_cell.angle_beta   90.00
_cell.angle_gamma   90.00
#
_symmetry.space_group_name_H-M   'P 1'
#
loop_
_entity.id
_entity.type
_entity.pdbx_description
1 polymer ?
#
loop_
_entity_poly.entity_id
_entity_poly.type
_entity_poly.pdbx_seq_one_letter_code
_entity_poly.pdbx_strand_id
1 'polypeptide(L)' 'MFTGDGCIDEDEFSAVCISYGITPAEAKEAFNKFSQNGTIEVTRNVFAKYWQEFFASEDPNAPGNFIFGKTSFE' A
#
# COMPACT_ATOMS: atom_id res chain seq x y z
N MET A 1 -11.83 -8.59 -2.28
CA MET A 1 -12.62 -8.69 -3.53
C MET A 1 -12.43 -7.35 -4.20
N PHE A 2 -11.60 -7.27 -5.23
CA PHE A 2 -11.31 -5.97 -5.86
C PHE A 2 -12.59 -5.48 -6.54
N THR A 3 -13.12 -4.32 -6.18
CA THR A 3 -14.41 -3.79 -6.65
C THR A 3 -14.40 -3.48 -8.15
N GLY A 4 -13.24 -3.56 -8.81
CA GLY A 4 -13.12 -3.43 -10.27
C GLY A 4 -13.09 -1.98 -10.74
N ASP A 5 -13.01 -1.03 -9.81
CA ASP A 5 -12.99 0.41 -10.06
C ASP A 5 -11.64 0.91 -10.61
N GLY A 6 -10.64 0.02 -10.69
CA GLY A 6 -9.29 0.34 -11.19
C GLY A 6 -8.38 1.05 -10.18
N CYS A 7 -8.91 1.34 -8.99
CA CYS A 7 -8.23 1.88 -7.82
C CYS A 7 -8.28 0.89 -6.65
N ILE A 8 -7.29 0.99 -5.76
CA ILE A 8 -7.23 0.25 -4.50
C ILE A 8 -7.66 1.22 -3.40
N ASP A 9 -8.70 0.88 -2.66
CA ASP A 9 -9.12 1.63 -1.47
C ASP A 9 -8.54 1.08 -0.16
N GLU A 10 -8.74 1.83 0.93
CA GLU A 10 -8.22 1.47 2.26
C GLU A 10 -8.77 0.12 2.74
N ASP A 11 -10.03 -0.19 2.45
CA ASP A 11 -10.71 -1.40 2.91
C ASP A 11 -10.21 -2.62 2.13
N GLU A 12 -10.07 -2.49 0.81
CA GLU A 12 -9.46 -3.51 -0.05
C GLU A 12 -8.02 -3.82 0.35
N PHE A 13 -7.23 -2.78 0.59
CA PHE A 13 -5.84 -2.93 1.03
C PHE A 13 -5.75 -3.59 2.40
N SER A 14 -6.59 -3.14 3.35
CA SER A 14 -6.65 -3.71 4.69
C SER A 14 -7.07 -5.17 4.66
N ALA A 15 -8.08 -5.53 3.87
CA ALA A 15 -8.54 -6.91 3.72
C ALA A 15 -7.43 -7.83 3.20
N VAL A 16 -6.64 -7.37 2.22
CA VAL A 16 -5.47 -8.12 1.73
C VAL A 16 -4.43 -8.25 2.85
N CYS A 17 -4.03 -7.15 3.48
CA CYS A 17 -3.02 -7.15 4.53
C CYS A 17 -3.40 -8.07 5.72
N ILE A 18 -4.67 -8.05 6.15
CA ILE A 18 -5.20 -8.94 7.19
C ILE A 18 -5.06 -10.41 6.77
N SER A 19 -5.33 -10.74 5.50
CA SER A 19 -5.13 -12.10 4.97
C SER A 19 -3.65 -12.55 4.99
N TYR A 20 -2.71 -11.61 5.01
CA TYR A 20 -1.27 -11.86 5.15
C TYR A 20 -0.78 -11.78 6.61
N GLY A 21 -1.68 -11.62 7.58
CA GLY A 21 -1.35 -11.58 9.01
C GLY A 21 -0.96 -10.20 9.55
N ILE A 22 -1.17 -9.14 8.77
CA ILE A 22 -0.92 -7.75 9.19
C ILE A 22 -2.14 -7.24 9.96
N THR A 23 -1.91 -6.43 11.00
CA THR A 23 -3.02 -5.86 11.76
C THR A 23 -3.75 -4.79 10.95
N PRO A 24 -5.08 -4.65 11.10
CA PRO A 24 -5.84 -3.61 10.41
C PRO A 24 -5.32 -2.20 10.69
N ALA A 25 -4.78 -1.95 11.89
CA ALA A 25 -4.18 -0.67 12.24
C ALA A 25 -2.91 -0.39 11.42
N GLU A 26 -2.02 -1.37 11.30
CA GLU A 26 -0.77 -1.24 10.54
C GLU A 26 -1.04 -1.13 9.03
N ALA A 27 -1.97 -1.93 8.51
CA ALA A 27 -2.40 -1.85 7.12
C ALA A 27 -2.98 -0.46 6.77
N LYS A 28 -3.81 0.09 7.65
CA LYS A 28 -4.38 1.43 7.50
C LYS A 28 -3.30 2.52 7.55
N GLU A 29 -2.32 2.38 8.43
CA GLU A 29 -1.21 3.32 8.52
C GLU A 29 -0.35 3.30 7.25
N ALA A 30 -0.03 2.10 6.76
CA ALA A 30 0.70 1.90 5.51
C ALA A 30 -0.07 2.47 4.31
N PHE A 31 -1.39 2.22 4.22
CA PHE A 31 -2.25 2.81 3.20
C PHE A 31 -2.20 4.33 3.21
N ASN A 32 -2.32 4.95 4.38
CA ASN A 32 -2.25 6.41 4.50
C ASN A 32 -0.90 6.97 4.05
N LYS A 33 0.21 6.26 4.30
CA LYS A 33 1.55 6.70 3.85
C LYS A 33 1.67 6.77 2.33
N PHE A 34 1.30 5.71 1.61
CA PHE A 34 1.48 5.70 0.14
C PHE A 34 0.34 6.38 -0.64
N SER A 35 -0.87 6.46 -0.07
CA SER A 35 -1.98 7.25 -0.63
C SER A 35 -1.88 8.74 -0.29
N GLN A 36 -0.89 9.16 0.50
CA GLN A 36 -0.76 10.53 1.03
C GLN A 36 -2.06 11.00 1.70
N ASN A 37 -2.55 10.23 2.67
CA ASN A 37 -3.82 10.47 3.37
C ASN A 37 -5.02 10.58 2.42
N GLY A 38 -5.07 9.76 1.37
CA GLY A 38 -6.13 9.79 0.37
C GLY A 38 -6.05 10.94 -0.64
N THR A 39 -4.93 11.66 -0.70
CA THR A 39 -4.69 12.70 -1.72
C THR A 39 -4.40 12.08 -3.09
N ILE A 40 -3.87 10.84 -3.11
CA ILE A 40 -3.56 10.09 -4.32
C ILE A 40 -4.53 8.93 -4.47
N GLU A 41 -5.23 8.89 -5.60
CA GLU A 41 -5.95 7.69 -6.02
C GLU A 41 -4.96 6.59 -6.39
N VAL A 42 -4.96 5.51 -5.61
CA VAL A 42 -4.06 4.37 -5.78
C VAL A 42 -4.58 3.49 -6.92
N THR A 43 -4.51 4.02 -8.13
CA THR A 43 -4.82 3.26 -9.35
C THR A 43 -3.84 2.10 -9.51
N ARG A 44 -4.21 1.10 -10.31
CA ARG A 44 -3.30 0.01 -10.71
C ARG A 44 -1.95 0.55 -11.26
N ASN A 45 -1.98 1.68 -11.96
CA ASN A 45 -0.77 2.28 -12.54
C ASN A 45 0.12 2.94 -11.47
N VAL A 46 -0.48 3.58 -10.47
CA VAL A 46 0.24 4.11 -9.29
C VAL A 46 0.83 2.96 -8.48
N PHE A 47 0.04 1.91 -8.24
CA PHE A 47 0.51 0.73 -7.52
C PHE A 47 1.66 0.02 -8.25
N ALA A 48 1.63 -0.05 -9.59
CA ALA A 48 2.72 -0.61 -10.38
C ALA A 48 4.02 0.21 -10.28
N LYS A 49 3.92 1.55 -10.20
CA LYS A 49 5.09 2.41 -9.94
C LYS A 49 5.66 2.15 -8.55
N TYR A 50 4.81 2.11 -7.54
CA TYR A 50 5.22 1.80 -6.17
C TYR A 50 5.82 0.40 -6.04
N TRP A 51 5.32 -0.57 -6.79
CA TRP A 51 5.92 -1.91 -6.89
C TRP A 51 7.33 -1.84 -7.49
N GLN A 52 7.54 -1.08 -8.55
CA GLN A 52 8.88 -0.87 -9.09
C GLN A 52 9.79 -0.15 -8.09
N GLU A 53 9.28 0.87 -7.39
CA GLU A 53 10.02 1.54 -6.32
C GLU A 53 10.39 0.59 -5.18
N PHE A 54 9.49 -0.30 -4.75
CA PHE A 54 9.80 -1.30 -3.73
C PHE A 54 11.00 -2.20 -4.12
N PHE A 55 11.09 -2.60 -5.39
CA PHE A 55 12.16 -3.49 -5.86
C PHE A 55 13.43 -2.77 -6.32
N ALA A 56 13.34 -1.49 -6.71
CA ALA A 56 14.44 -0.75 -7.33
C ALA A 56 14.94 0.42 -6.49
N SER A 57 14.17 0.91 -5.52
CA SER A 57 14.56 2.03 -4.67
C SER A 57 15.42 1.55 -3.51
N GLU A 58 16.52 2.26 -3.28
CA GLU A 58 17.33 2.11 -2.07
C GLU A 58 16.87 3.06 -0.94
N ASP A 59 15.84 3.88 -1.19
CA ASP A 59 15.30 4.81 -0.20
C ASP A 59 14.36 4.08 0.78
N PRO A 60 14.72 3.97 2.07
CA PRO A 60 13.92 3.26 3.08
C PRO A 60 12.59 3.96 3.39
N ASN A 61 12.42 5.22 3.01
CA ASN A 61 11.20 5.99 3.23
C ASN A 61 10.34 6.14 1.98
N ALA A 62 10.69 5.45 0.87
CA ALA A 62 9.90 5.51 -0.35
C ALA A 62 8.45 5.06 -0.08
N PRO A 63 7.43 5.73 -0.69
CA PRO A 63 6.03 5.32 -0.56
C PRO A 63 5.82 3.88 -1.02
N GLY A 64 6.63 3.43 -1.99
CA GLY A 64 6.68 2.05 -2.46
C GLY A 64 6.94 1.02 -1.37
N ASN A 65 7.67 1.36 -0.31
CA ASN A 65 7.99 0.43 0.77
C ASN A 65 6.73 0.01 1.54
N PHE A 66 5.75 0.91 1.64
CA PHE A 66 4.54 0.66 2.43
C PHE A 66 3.45 -0.13 1.68
N ILE A 67 3.64 -0.48 0.40
CA ILE A 67 2.61 -1.19 -0.39
C ILE A 67 2.37 -2.64 0.05
N PHE A 68 3.24 -3.20 0.89
CA PHE A 68 3.05 -4.53 1.47
C PHE A 68 2.39 -4.49 2.85
N GLY A 69 1.93 -3.32 3.30
CA GLY A 69 1.20 -3.17 4.55
C GLY A 69 2.08 -3.19 5.80
N LYS A 70 3.39 -3.41 5.64
CA LYS A 70 4.37 -3.36 6.73
C LYS A 70 4.98 -1.98 6.84
N THR A 71 5.06 -1.47 8.06
CA THR A 71 5.77 -0.24 8.40
C THR A 71 7.15 -0.50 9.01
N SER A 72 7.46 -1.76 9.32
CA SER A 72 8.74 -2.22 9.84
C SER A 72 9.28 -3.39 9.02
N PHE A 73 10.56 -3.29 8.64
CA PHE A 73 11.33 -4.34 7.99
C PHE A 73 12.43 -4.80 8.96
N GLU A 74 12.05 -5.66 9.92
CA GLU A 74 13.01 -6.44 10.73
C GLU A 74 13.36 -7.75 10.03
#